data_AF-A0A7J8CAS5-F1
#
_entry.id   AF-A0A7J8CAS5-F1
#
_cell.length_a   1.000
_cell.length_b   1.000
_cell.length_c   1.000
_cell.angle_alpha   90.00
_cell.angle_beta   90.00
_cell.angle_gamma   90.00
#
_symmetry.space_group_name_H-M   'P 1'
#
loop_
_entity.id
_entity.type
_entity.pdbx_description
1 polymer ?
#
loop_
_entity_poly.entity_id
_entity_poly.type
_entity_poly.pdbx_seq_one_letter_code
_entity_poly.pdbx_strand_id
1 'polypeptide(L)'
;MVEKEEAGGGISEEEAAQYDRQIRLWGLEAQKRLRASRVLLVGMKGLGAEIAKNLILAGVKGLTMLDHEQKVVFCSVKEALEVDWGSDKAKAALKRTTPDYFLLQVLLKFRTDKGRDPSCDTFGEDCELLLQIRNDVLDSLGVNPDLLPEDFVRYCFSEMAPVCAVVGGILAQEIVKALSQRDPPHNNFFFFDGMKGNGIVECLGPK
;
A
#
# COMPACT_ATOMS: atom_id res chain seq x y z
N MET A 1 26.50 -45.01 10.23
CA MET A 1 26.70 -44.03 9.14
C MET A 1 25.41 -43.24 9.03
N VAL A 2 25.49 -41.97 9.43
CA VAL A 2 24.47 -40.90 9.38
C VAL A 2 23.24 -41.10 10.27
N GLU A 3 23.36 -40.57 11.48
CA GLU A 3 22.25 -40.07 12.29
C GLU A 3 21.44 -39.05 11.46
N LYS A 4 20.12 -39.22 11.36
CA LYS A 4 19.22 -38.19 10.82
C LYS A 4 18.87 -37.25 11.95
N GLU A 5 19.38 -36.02 11.90
CA GLU A 5 18.96 -34.91 12.76
C GLU A 5 17.44 -34.71 12.71
N GLU A 6 16.82 -34.65 13.88
CA GLU A 6 15.51 -34.03 14.09
C GLU A 6 15.67 -32.49 14.15
N ALA A 7 14.88 -31.75 13.38
CA ALA A 7 14.58 -30.34 13.63
C ALA A 7 13.19 -29.97 13.05
N GLY A 8 12.28 -29.46 13.89
CA GLY A 8 10.87 -29.20 13.58
C GLY A 8 10.58 -28.11 12.53
N GLY A 9 10.88 -28.39 11.26
CA GLY A 9 10.70 -27.46 10.12
C GLY A 9 9.98 -28.03 8.89
N GLY A 10 9.30 -29.18 9.03
CA GLY A 10 8.50 -29.79 7.96
C GLY A 10 7.10 -29.19 7.88
N ILE A 11 6.58 -29.01 6.65
CA ILE A 11 5.16 -28.73 6.42
C ILE A 11 4.40 -30.04 6.67
N SER A 12 3.31 -30.00 7.44
CA SER A 12 2.51 -31.21 7.71
C SER A 12 1.87 -31.72 6.42
N GLU A 13 1.45 -32.99 6.38
CA GLU A 13 0.77 -33.54 5.20
C GLU A 13 -0.53 -32.79 4.88
N GLU A 14 -1.25 -32.35 5.92
CA GLU A 14 -2.45 -31.52 5.81
C GLU A 14 -2.13 -30.15 5.20
N GLU A 15 -1.07 -29.48 5.68
CA GLU A 15 -0.65 -28.18 5.14
C GLU A 15 -0.08 -28.31 3.72
N ALA A 16 0.56 -29.43 3.39
CA ALA A 16 1.03 -29.71 2.04
C ALA A 16 -0.15 -29.85 1.07
N ALA A 17 -1.26 -30.48 1.50
CA ALA A 17 -2.49 -30.56 0.72
C ALA A 17 -3.21 -29.21 0.63
N GLN A 18 -3.32 -28.48 1.74
CA GLN A 18 -3.98 -27.17 1.81
C GLN A 18 -3.26 -26.13 0.94
N TYR A 19 -1.93 -26.12 0.96
CA TYR A 19 -1.09 -25.17 0.23
C TYR A 19 -0.55 -25.72 -1.10
N ASP A 20 -1.04 -26.86 -1.59
CA ASP A 20 -0.52 -27.52 -2.81
C ASP A 20 -0.45 -26.54 -4.01
N ARG A 21 -1.54 -25.79 -4.26
CA ARG A 21 -1.61 -24.85 -5.39
C ARG A 21 -0.59 -23.72 -5.29
N GLN A 22 -0.39 -23.15 -4.10
CA GLN A 22 0.56 -22.06 -3.89
C GLN A 22 2.01 -22.56 -3.82
N ILE A 23 2.25 -23.76 -3.28
CA ILE A 23 3.56 -24.42 -3.30
C ILE A 23 3.99 -24.70 -4.74
N ARG A 24 3.08 -25.09 -5.63
CA ARG A 24 3.38 -25.24 -7.07
C ARG A 24 3.78 -23.92 -7.74
N LEU A 25 3.23 -22.80 -7.27
CA LEU A 25 3.51 -21.47 -7.80
C LEU A 25 4.86 -20.95 -7.31
N TRP A 26 5.06 -20.88 -5.99
CA TRP A 26 6.22 -20.21 -5.38
C TRP A 26 7.17 -21.13 -4.62
N GLY A 27 6.99 -22.45 -4.70
CA GLY A 27 7.92 -23.45 -4.16
C GLY A 27 7.85 -23.66 -2.66
N LEU A 28 8.33 -24.82 -2.23
CA LEU A 28 8.24 -25.28 -0.84
C LEU A 28 9.06 -24.41 0.13
N GLU A 29 10.27 -23.99 -0.26
CA GLU A 29 11.14 -23.19 0.62
C GLU A 29 10.59 -21.78 0.86
N ALA A 30 9.92 -21.19 -0.13
CA ALA A 30 9.20 -19.93 0.05
C ALA A 30 8.05 -20.10 1.05
N GLN A 31 7.29 -21.20 0.94
CA GLN A 31 6.21 -21.52 1.88
C GLN A 31 6.73 -21.72 3.30
N LYS A 32 7.87 -22.38 3.48
CA LYS A 32 8.51 -22.55 4.81
C LYS A 32 8.90 -21.20 5.43
N ARG A 33 9.51 -20.30 4.65
CA ARG A 33 9.87 -18.95 5.13
C ARG A 33 8.64 -18.13 5.52
N LEU A 34 7.57 -18.21 4.72
CA LEU A 34 6.32 -17.55 5.02
C LEU A 34 5.70 -18.07 6.34
N ARG A 35 5.67 -19.40 6.53
CA ARG A 35 5.20 -20.05 7.76
C ARG A 35 6.05 -19.73 8.99
N ALA A 36 7.30 -19.33 8.82
CA ALA A 36 8.16 -18.88 9.91
C ALA A 36 7.95 -17.40 10.27
N SER A 37 7.26 -16.62 9.42
CA SER A 37 7.14 -15.16 9.50
C SER A 37 5.91 -14.71 10.29
N ARG A 38 6.07 -13.70 11.15
CA ARG A 38 4.95 -13.03 11.84
C ARG A 38 4.76 -11.63 11.30
N VAL A 39 3.50 -11.22 11.10
CA VAL A 39 3.14 -9.90 10.56
C VAL A 39 2.35 -9.11 11.60
N LEU A 40 2.65 -7.83 11.73
CA LEU A 40 1.83 -6.85 12.44
C LEU A 40 1.05 -6.05 11.38
N LEU A 41 -0.28 -6.04 11.48
CA LEU A 41 -1.17 -5.25 10.65
C LEU A 41 -1.88 -4.22 11.52
N VAL A 42 -1.73 -2.94 11.19
CA VAL A 42 -2.31 -1.83 11.95
C VAL A 42 -3.48 -1.22 11.17
N GLY A 43 -4.64 -1.09 11.82
CA GLY A 43 -5.88 -0.54 11.24
C GLY A 43 -6.72 -1.59 10.50
N MET A 44 -7.88 -1.95 11.07
CA MET A 44 -8.78 -2.99 10.56
C MET A 44 -10.06 -2.41 9.95
N LYS A 45 -9.91 -1.49 9.00
CA LYS A 45 -10.99 -1.03 8.09
C LYS A 45 -11.08 -1.92 6.84
N GLY A 46 -11.74 -1.47 5.76
CA GLY A 46 -11.99 -2.29 4.56
C GLY A 46 -10.71 -2.81 3.91
N LEU A 47 -9.69 -1.95 3.76
CA LEU A 47 -8.39 -2.35 3.21
C LEU A 47 -7.64 -3.32 4.16
N GLY A 48 -7.65 -3.05 5.47
CA GLY A 48 -7.01 -3.91 6.46
C GLY A 48 -7.60 -5.31 6.49
N ALA A 49 -8.92 -5.44 6.40
CA ALA A 49 -9.61 -6.72 6.33
C ALA A 49 -9.18 -7.56 5.11
N GLU A 50 -9.06 -6.94 3.93
CA GLU A 50 -8.62 -7.62 2.71
C GLU A 50 -7.16 -8.10 2.81
N ILE A 51 -6.27 -7.26 3.36
CA ILE A 51 -4.87 -7.64 3.60
C ILE A 51 -4.79 -8.80 4.60
N ALA A 52 -5.51 -8.71 5.72
CA ALA A 52 -5.53 -9.74 6.76
C ALA A 52 -5.98 -11.08 6.19
N LYS A 53 -7.09 -11.10 5.46
CA LYS A 53 -7.61 -12.30 4.78
C LYS A 53 -6.54 -12.93 3.89
N ASN A 54 -5.88 -12.14 3.04
CA ASN A 54 -4.87 -12.65 2.12
C ASN A 54 -3.64 -13.21 2.84
N LEU A 55 -3.16 -12.56 3.91
CA LEU A 55 -2.01 -13.04 4.70
C LEU A 55 -2.32 -14.31 5.51
N ILE A 56 -3.53 -14.39 6.09
CA ILE A 56 -4.00 -15.59 6.81
C ILE A 56 -4.09 -16.77 5.83
N LEU A 57 -4.71 -16.57 4.66
CA LEU A 57 -4.85 -17.61 3.65
C LEU A 57 -3.49 -18.05 3.09
N ALA A 58 -2.53 -17.13 2.95
CA ALA A 58 -1.18 -17.45 2.49
C ALA A 58 -0.39 -18.33 3.48
N GLY A 59 -0.76 -18.34 4.76
CA GLY A 59 -0.18 -19.22 5.77
C GLY A 59 1.03 -18.64 6.50
N VAL A 60 0.98 -17.35 6.88
CA VAL A 60 1.98 -16.77 7.79
C VAL A 60 1.94 -17.44 9.17
N LYS A 61 3.05 -17.44 9.93
CA LYS A 61 3.13 -17.99 11.29
C LYS A 61 2.09 -17.42 12.24
N GLY A 62 1.79 -16.14 12.06
CA GLY A 62 0.87 -15.39 12.88
C GLY A 62 0.68 -13.97 12.38
N LEU A 63 -0.54 -13.48 12.48
CA LEU A 63 -0.93 -12.12 12.18
C LEU A 63 -1.40 -11.46 13.47
N THR A 64 -0.71 -10.41 13.90
CA THR A 64 -1.19 -9.55 15.00
C THR A 64 -1.94 -8.40 14.35
N MET A 65 -3.26 -8.36 14.60
CA MET A 65 -4.10 -7.23 14.18
C MET A 65 -4.15 -6.24 15.32
N LEU A 66 -3.73 -5.01 15.04
CA LEU A 66 -3.64 -3.95 16.01
C LEU A 66 -4.52 -2.80 15.52
N ASP A 67 -5.66 -2.64 16.16
CA ASP A 67 -6.58 -1.54 15.89
C ASP A 67 -6.77 -0.75 17.17
N HIS A 68 -5.86 0.19 17.38
CA HIS A 68 -6.03 1.27 18.32
C HIS A 68 -6.11 2.54 17.49
N GLU A 69 -7.12 3.38 17.70
CA GLU A 69 -6.93 4.78 17.36
C GLU A 69 -5.88 5.37 18.33
N GLN A 70 -4.58 5.05 18.13
CA GLN A 70 -3.43 5.96 18.12
C GLN A 70 -2.04 5.30 18.27
N LYS A 71 -1.27 5.40 17.17
CA LYS A 71 0.16 5.72 17.03
C LYS A 71 1.21 4.60 17.16
N VAL A 72 1.98 4.38 16.08
CA VAL A 72 3.39 3.92 16.09
C VAL A 72 4.15 4.54 14.88
N VAL A 73 5.46 4.72 15.05
CA VAL A 73 6.38 5.58 14.26
C VAL A 73 7.12 4.81 13.15
N PHE A 74 7.22 5.42 11.96
CA PHE A 74 8.10 5.05 10.84
C PHE A 74 9.09 6.21 10.55
N CYS A 75 9.97 6.09 9.53
CA CYS A 75 10.67 7.27 8.99
C CYS A 75 9.65 8.36 8.66
N SER A 76 10.06 9.64 8.76
CA SER A 76 9.05 10.68 8.72
C SER A 76 8.39 10.65 7.34
N VAL A 77 7.05 10.63 7.31
CA VAL A 77 6.28 10.84 6.08
C VAL A 77 6.79 12.12 5.39
N LYS A 78 7.22 13.11 6.17
CA LYS A 78 8.00 14.26 5.72
C LYS A 78 9.18 13.89 4.81
N GLU A 79 10.10 13.02 5.21
CA GLU A 79 11.23 12.57 4.36
C GLU A 79 10.79 11.79 3.11
N ALA A 80 9.70 11.02 3.17
CA ALA A 80 9.19 10.27 2.02
C ALA A 80 8.44 11.17 1.00
N LEU A 81 7.91 12.31 1.47
CA LEU A 81 7.11 13.24 0.69
C LEU A 81 7.88 14.50 0.25
N GLU A 82 9.03 14.81 0.87
CA GLU A 82 9.95 15.90 0.51
C GLU A 82 10.81 15.58 -0.73
N VAL A 83 10.16 15.16 -1.82
CA VAL A 83 10.82 15.07 -3.13
C VAL A 83 10.92 16.47 -3.73
N ASP A 84 12.14 16.93 -4.02
CA ASP A 84 12.36 18.20 -4.74
C ASP A 84 12.01 18.06 -6.23
N TRP A 85 10.76 18.36 -6.56
CA TRP A 85 10.22 18.39 -7.92
C TRP A 85 10.80 19.51 -8.80
N GLY A 86 11.53 20.47 -8.21
CA GLY A 86 12.21 21.56 -8.93
C GLY A 86 13.50 21.12 -9.65
N SER A 87 14.10 20.00 -9.25
CA SER A 87 15.33 19.47 -9.84
C SER A 87 15.14 18.93 -11.26
N ASP A 88 16.17 19.02 -12.11
CA ASP A 88 16.11 18.53 -13.51
C ASP A 88 15.80 17.03 -13.61
N LYS A 89 16.25 16.25 -12.61
CA LYS A 89 15.99 14.81 -12.51
C LYS A 89 14.52 14.52 -12.15
N ALA A 90 13.92 15.33 -11.28
CA ALA A 90 12.52 15.18 -10.88
C ALA A 90 11.55 15.73 -11.93
N LYS A 91 11.89 16.78 -12.70
CA LYS A 91 11.08 17.27 -13.82
C LYS A 91 10.89 16.23 -14.93
N ALA A 92 11.90 15.39 -15.17
CA ALA A 92 11.79 14.26 -16.09
C ALA A 92 10.91 13.12 -15.55
N ALA A 93 10.97 12.86 -14.23
CA ALA A 93 10.11 11.88 -13.56
C ALA A 93 8.67 12.37 -13.43
N LEU A 94 8.44 13.68 -13.24
CA LEU A 94 7.13 14.32 -13.08
C LEU A 94 6.21 14.04 -14.26
N LYS A 95 6.73 14.10 -15.50
CA LYS A 95 5.96 13.78 -16.72
C LYS A 95 5.47 12.33 -16.79
N ARG A 96 6.09 11.44 -16.01
CA ARG A 96 5.78 10.01 -15.95
C ARG A 96 5.07 9.61 -14.65
N THR A 97 5.12 10.46 -13.64
CA THR A 97 4.52 10.24 -12.33
C THR A 97 3.01 10.38 -12.45
N THR A 98 2.26 9.41 -11.91
CA THR A 98 0.79 9.46 -11.90
C THR A 98 0.27 10.64 -11.05
N PRO A 99 -0.83 11.30 -11.45
CA PRO A 99 -1.54 12.28 -10.62
C PRO A 99 -1.90 11.75 -9.22
N ASP A 100 -2.05 10.43 -9.06
CA ASP A 100 -2.43 9.79 -7.79
C ASP A 100 -1.41 10.02 -6.66
N TYR A 101 -0.13 10.29 -7.00
CA TYR A 101 0.85 10.72 -6.01
C TYR A 101 0.46 12.06 -5.37
N PHE A 102 0.00 13.03 -6.17
CA PHE A 102 -0.45 14.33 -5.68
C PHE A 102 -1.81 14.21 -4.98
N LEU A 103 -2.68 13.30 -5.43
CA LEU A 103 -3.90 12.95 -4.70
C LEU A 103 -3.59 12.44 -3.28
N LEU A 104 -2.61 11.53 -3.14
CA LEU A 104 -2.16 11.05 -1.84
C LEU A 104 -1.67 12.21 -0.95
N GLN A 105 -0.88 13.13 -1.50
CA GLN A 105 -0.40 14.32 -0.77
C GLN A 105 -1.54 15.20 -0.26
N VAL A 106 -2.53 15.47 -1.10
CA VAL A 106 -3.72 16.25 -0.75
C VAL A 106 -4.53 15.55 0.35
N LEU A 107 -4.77 14.24 0.24
CA LEU A 107 -5.50 13.46 1.25
C LEU A 107 -4.73 13.40 2.58
N LEU A 108 -3.41 13.27 2.55
CA LEU A 108 -2.57 13.29 3.75
C LEU A 108 -2.59 14.67 4.44
N LYS A 109 -2.56 15.75 3.67
CA LYS A 109 -2.68 17.12 4.21
C LYS A 109 -4.07 17.35 4.81
N PHE A 110 -5.13 16.93 4.14
CA PHE A 110 -6.50 16.99 4.68
C PHE A 110 -6.60 16.26 6.02
N ARG A 111 -6.10 15.02 6.09
CA ARG A 111 -6.09 14.22 7.32
C ARG A 111 -5.31 14.91 8.44
N THR A 112 -4.19 15.56 8.10
CA THR A 112 -3.36 16.30 9.06
C THR A 112 -4.11 17.51 9.63
N ASP A 113 -4.84 18.25 8.80
CA ASP A 113 -5.55 19.47 9.22
C ASP A 113 -6.85 19.19 9.99
N LYS A 114 -7.58 18.12 9.61
CA LYS A 114 -8.91 17.83 10.15
C LYS A 114 -8.94 16.68 11.15
N GLY A 115 -7.88 15.86 11.24
CA GLY A 115 -7.86 14.65 12.07
C GLY A 115 -8.80 13.54 11.59
N ARG A 116 -9.37 13.67 10.39
CA ARG A 116 -10.28 12.70 9.74
C ARG A 116 -10.06 12.71 8.23
N ASP A 117 -10.59 11.71 7.53
CA ASP A 117 -10.66 11.68 6.07
C ASP A 117 -11.89 12.45 5.54
N PRO A 118 -11.93 12.78 4.24
CA PRO A 118 -13.12 13.36 3.60
C PRO A 118 -14.34 12.45 3.75
N SER A 119 -15.48 13.02 4.15
CA SER A 119 -16.72 12.29 4.36
C SER A 119 -17.79 12.70 3.35
N CYS A 120 -18.64 11.76 2.96
CA CYS A 120 -19.81 12.05 2.11
C CYS A 120 -20.84 12.95 2.82
N ASP A 121 -20.88 12.94 4.16
CA ASP A 121 -21.82 13.77 4.94
C ASP A 121 -21.49 15.26 4.84
N THR A 122 -20.20 15.58 4.71
CA THR A 122 -19.66 16.94 4.58
C THR A 122 -19.11 17.21 3.19
N PHE A 123 -19.68 16.56 2.16
CA PHE A 123 -19.12 16.54 0.81
C PHE A 123 -18.88 17.93 0.23
N GLY A 124 -19.81 18.87 0.37
CA GLY A 124 -19.67 20.23 -0.17
C GLY A 124 -18.49 20.98 0.45
N GLU A 125 -18.42 21.00 1.77
CA GLU A 125 -17.35 21.67 2.54
C GLU A 125 -15.98 21.00 2.30
N ASP A 126 -15.96 19.67 2.29
CA ASP A 126 -14.72 18.91 2.09
C ASP A 126 -14.20 19.06 0.64
N CYS A 127 -15.07 19.15 -0.36
CA CYS A 127 -14.66 19.41 -1.75
C CYS A 127 -13.98 20.76 -1.91
N GLU A 128 -14.56 21.83 -1.36
CA GLU A 128 -13.97 23.17 -1.41
C GLU A 128 -12.59 23.18 -0.75
N LEU A 129 -12.47 22.54 0.42
CA LEU A 129 -11.20 22.44 1.13
C LEU A 129 -10.17 21.60 0.37
N LEU A 130 -10.56 20.48 -0.25
CA LEU A 130 -9.66 19.64 -1.04
C LEU A 130 -9.10 20.39 -2.25
N LEU A 131 -9.92 21.20 -2.92
CA LEU A 131 -9.47 22.04 -4.04
C LEU A 131 -8.49 23.12 -3.58
N GLN A 132 -8.73 23.75 -2.42
CA GLN A 132 -7.79 24.71 -1.84
C GLN A 132 -6.46 24.03 -1.49
N ILE A 133 -6.51 22.90 -0.78
CA ILE A 133 -5.31 22.12 -0.41
C ILE A 133 -4.55 21.68 -1.66
N ARG A 134 -5.24 21.25 -2.73
CA ARG A 134 -4.59 20.92 -3.99
C ARG A 134 -3.74 22.07 -4.49
N ASN A 135 -4.32 23.27 -4.58
CA ASN A 135 -3.61 24.43 -5.11
C ASN A 135 -2.39 24.74 -4.22
N ASP A 136 -2.59 24.80 -2.90
CA ASP A 136 -1.52 25.09 -1.95
C ASP A 136 -0.36 24.08 -2.03
N VAL A 137 -0.68 22.77 -2.13
CA VAL A 137 0.32 21.71 -2.24
C VAL A 137 1.05 21.78 -3.58
N LEU A 138 0.33 21.89 -4.70
CA LEU A 138 0.96 21.94 -6.02
C LEU A 138 1.81 23.19 -6.21
N ASP A 139 1.36 24.34 -5.71
CA ASP A 139 2.12 25.58 -5.70
C ASP A 139 3.39 25.46 -4.84
N SER A 140 3.29 24.84 -3.64
CA SER A 140 4.45 24.61 -2.77
C SER A 140 5.50 23.68 -3.39
N LEU A 141 5.07 22.74 -4.25
CA LEU A 141 5.95 21.83 -4.97
C LEU A 141 6.44 22.41 -6.31
N GLY A 142 5.98 23.61 -6.69
CA GLY A 142 6.33 24.27 -7.95
C GLY A 142 5.79 23.55 -9.20
N VAL A 143 4.65 22.87 -9.07
CA VAL A 143 4.02 22.07 -10.13
C VAL A 143 2.74 22.75 -10.61
N ASN A 144 2.42 22.67 -11.91
CA ASN A 144 1.19 23.25 -12.46
C ASN A 144 -0.05 22.61 -11.81
N PRO A 145 -0.99 23.40 -11.24
CA PRO A 145 -2.27 22.91 -10.72
C PRO A 145 -3.08 22.03 -11.69
N ASP A 146 -2.96 22.24 -13.00
CA ASP A 146 -3.65 21.45 -14.03
C ASP A 146 -3.23 19.98 -14.06
N LEU A 147 -2.14 19.61 -13.37
CA LEU A 147 -1.69 18.22 -13.28
C LEU A 147 -2.67 17.33 -12.50
N LEU A 148 -3.42 17.90 -11.55
CA LEU A 148 -4.51 17.21 -10.84
C LEU A 148 -5.85 17.88 -11.21
N PRO A 149 -6.62 17.27 -12.14
CA PRO A 149 -7.92 17.80 -12.58
C PRO A 149 -8.89 18.04 -11.42
N GLU A 150 -9.65 19.14 -11.45
CA GLU A 150 -10.59 19.53 -10.37
C GLU A 150 -11.64 18.48 -10.04
N ASP A 151 -12.00 17.63 -11.01
CA ASP A 151 -12.99 16.58 -10.83
C ASP A 151 -12.49 15.41 -9.96
N PHE A 152 -11.22 15.41 -9.53
CA PHE A 152 -10.66 14.40 -8.62
C PHE A 152 -11.48 14.25 -7.33
N VAL A 153 -12.05 15.35 -6.84
CA VAL A 153 -12.89 15.37 -5.62
C VAL A 153 -14.14 14.50 -5.75
N ARG A 154 -14.53 14.09 -6.96
CA ARG A 154 -15.70 13.23 -7.18
C ARG A 154 -15.40 11.75 -6.93
N TYR A 155 -14.14 11.35 -6.94
CA TYR A 155 -13.73 9.94 -6.97
C TYR A 155 -12.80 9.54 -5.81
N CYS A 156 -12.57 10.42 -4.84
CA CYS A 156 -11.64 10.21 -3.73
C CYS A 156 -12.30 10.15 -2.33
N PHE A 157 -13.59 9.86 -2.26
CA PHE A 157 -14.36 9.78 -1.02
C PHE A 157 -14.71 8.33 -0.66
N SER A 158 -14.80 8.05 0.64
CA SER A 158 -15.16 6.75 1.21
C SER A 158 -14.19 5.60 0.90
N GLU A 159 -14.39 4.47 1.58
CA GLU A 159 -13.71 3.22 1.27
C GLU A 159 -14.59 2.35 0.37
N MET A 160 -14.20 2.20 -0.90
CA MET A 160 -14.93 1.35 -1.83
C MET A 160 -14.43 -0.10 -1.71
N ALA A 161 -15.34 -1.04 -1.46
CA ALA A 161 -14.98 -2.46 -1.32
C ALA A 161 -14.18 -3.03 -2.51
N PRO A 162 -14.52 -2.74 -3.80
CA PRO A 162 -13.72 -3.21 -4.92
C PRO A 162 -12.29 -2.66 -4.93
N VAL A 163 -12.11 -1.40 -4.53
CA VAL A 163 -10.79 -0.76 -4.44
C VAL A 163 -9.97 -1.38 -3.31
N CYS A 164 -10.59 -1.62 -2.15
CA CYS A 164 -9.96 -2.32 -1.03
C CYS A 164 -9.48 -3.72 -1.42
N ALA A 165 -10.28 -4.46 -2.18
CA ALA A 165 -9.92 -5.80 -2.65
C ALA A 165 -8.72 -5.78 -3.62
N VAL A 166 -8.71 -4.84 -4.58
CA VAL A 166 -7.58 -4.70 -5.53
C VAL A 166 -6.31 -4.29 -4.80
N VAL A 167 -6.35 -3.18 -4.06
CA VAL A 167 -5.17 -2.63 -3.37
C VAL A 167 -4.70 -3.59 -2.27
N GLY A 168 -5.61 -4.19 -1.51
CA GLY A 168 -5.30 -5.16 -0.47
C GLY A 168 -4.72 -6.47 -1.03
N GLY A 169 -5.16 -6.89 -2.21
CA GLY A 169 -4.57 -8.01 -2.95
C GLY A 169 -3.12 -7.74 -3.34
N ILE A 170 -2.86 -6.59 -3.99
CA ILE A 170 -1.51 -6.21 -4.42
C ILE A 170 -0.59 -6.04 -3.20
N LEU A 171 -1.01 -5.31 -2.18
CA LEU A 171 -0.18 -5.06 -1.00
C LEU A 171 0.12 -6.35 -0.23
N ALA A 172 -0.88 -7.23 -0.03
CA ALA A 172 -0.63 -8.53 0.60
C ALA A 172 0.35 -9.39 -0.23
N GLN A 173 0.24 -9.36 -1.56
CA GLN A 173 1.16 -10.10 -2.43
C GLN A 173 2.59 -9.56 -2.32
N GLU A 174 2.79 -8.25 -2.25
CA GLU A 174 4.12 -7.66 -2.03
C GLU A 174 4.71 -8.04 -0.66
N ILE A 175 3.88 -8.11 0.39
CA ILE A 175 4.30 -8.63 1.69
C ILE A 175 4.74 -10.10 1.57
N VAL A 176 3.98 -10.94 0.87
CA VAL A 176 4.32 -12.36 0.67
C VAL A 176 5.64 -12.51 -0.09
N LYS A 177 5.87 -11.74 -1.16
CA LYS A 177 7.15 -11.75 -1.91
C LYS A 177 8.33 -11.36 -1.00
N ALA A 178 8.18 -10.29 -0.22
CA ALA A 178 9.21 -9.83 0.70
C ALA A 178 9.54 -10.87 1.78
N LEU A 179 8.53 -11.44 2.46
CA LEU A 179 8.73 -12.44 3.51
C LEU A 179 9.28 -13.75 2.98
N SER A 180 8.80 -14.18 1.80
CA SER A 180 9.28 -15.39 1.16
C SER A 180 10.61 -15.20 0.44
N GLN A 181 11.12 -13.96 0.33
CA GLN A 181 12.35 -13.62 -0.40
C GLN A 181 12.36 -14.24 -1.80
N ARG A 182 11.20 -14.17 -2.48
CA ARG A 182 10.99 -14.73 -3.80
C ARG A 182 10.32 -13.69 -4.68
N ASP A 183 10.84 -13.60 -5.90
CA ASP A 183 10.45 -12.64 -6.94
C ASP A 183 10.79 -11.17 -6.57
N PRO A 184 11.02 -10.31 -7.57
CA PRO A 184 11.32 -8.90 -7.29
C PRO A 184 10.08 -8.17 -6.75
N PRO A 185 10.19 -7.42 -5.64
CA PRO A 185 9.12 -6.54 -5.17
C PRO A 185 9.01 -5.32 -6.07
N HIS A 186 7.83 -4.71 -6.09
CA HIS A 186 7.61 -3.39 -6.65
C HIS A 186 8.47 -2.37 -5.91
N ASN A 187 9.11 -1.46 -6.65
CA ASN A 187 9.98 -0.42 -6.11
C ASN A 187 9.48 0.94 -6.61
N ASN A 188 8.87 1.80 -5.80
CA ASN A 188 8.47 1.64 -4.39
C ASN A 188 7.02 2.06 -4.12
N PHE A 189 6.33 2.59 -5.13
CA PHE A 189 4.91 2.94 -5.07
C PHE A 189 4.09 2.09 -6.04
N PHE A 190 2.87 1.78 -5.62
CA PHE A 190 1.82 1.26 -6.47
C PHE A 190 0.59 2.15 -6.34
N PHE A 191 0.09 2.64 -7.47
CA PHE A 191 -1.10 3.48 -7.56
C PHE A 191 -2.18 2.77 -8.35
N PHE A 192 -3.42 2.88 -7.89
CA PHE A 192 -4.57 2.26 -8.53
C PHE A 192 -5.69 3.28 -8.75
N ASP A 193 -6.04 3.48 -10.02
CA ASP A 193 -7.19 4.29 -10.45
C ASP A 193 -8.32 3.35 -10.88
N GLY A 194 -9.34 3.21 -10.04
CA GLY A 194 -10.50 2.34 -10.29
C GLY A 194 -11.42 2.84 -11.40
N MET A 195 -11.36 4.13 -11.76
CA MET A 195 -12.17 4.69 -12.85
C MET A 195 -11.61 4.32 -14.21
N LYS A 196 -10.28 4.33 -14.34
CA LYS A 196 -9.57 3.95 -15.58
C LYS A 196 -9.15 2.48 -15.62
N GLY A 197 -9.17 1.80 -14.47
CA GLY A 197 -8.67 0.42 -14.34
C GLY A 197 -7.15 0.31 -14.42
N ASN A 198 -6.43 1.39 -14.11
CA ASN A 198 -4.97 1.43 -14.21
C ASN A 198 -4.32 1.07 -12.87
N GLY A 199 -3.32 0.19 -12.91
CA GLY A 199 -2.42 -0.10 -11.80
C GLY A 199 -0.98 0.24 -12.20
N ILE A 200 -0.40 1.28 -11.62
CA ILE A 200 0.90 1.83 -12.04
C ILE A 200 1.91 1.65 -10.91
N VAL A 201 3.08 1.10 -11.23
CA VAL A 201 4.22 1.03 -10.31
C VAL A 201 5.19 2.16 -10.64
N GLU A 202 5.49 2.99 -9.66
CA GLU A 202 6.42 4.11 -9.80
C GLU A 202 7.58 4.00 -8.80
N CYS A 203 8.77 4.43 -9.23
CA CYS A 203 9.98 4.48 -8.41
C CYS A 203 10.31 5.94 -8.13
N LEU A 204 9.88 6.45 -6.97
CA LEU A 204 10.08 7.83 -6.56
C LEU A 204 11.02 7.91 -5.35
N GLY A 205 11.85 8.96 -5.30
CA GLY A 205 12.86 9.17 -4.26
C GLY A 205 14.31 9.00 -4.77
N PRO A 206 15.30 9.04 -3.86
CA PRO A 206 16.71 8.88 -4.20
C PRO A 206 16.98 7.51 -4.85
N LYS A 207 17.89 7.50 -5.84
CA LYS A 207 18.49 6.25 -6.36
C LYS A 207 19.72 5.90 -5.53
#